data_AF-A0A920PHD1-F1
#
_entry.id   AF-A0A920PHD1-F1
#
_cell.length_a   1.000
_cell.length_b   1.000
_cell.length_c   1.000
_cell.angle_alpha   90.00
_cell.angle_beta   90.00
_cell.angle_gamma   90.00
#
_symmetry.space_group_name_H-M   'P 1'
#
loop_
_entity.id
_entity.type
_entity.pdbx_description
1 polymer ?
#
loop_
_entity_poly.entity_id
_entity_poly.type
_entity_poly.pdbx_seq_one_letter_code
_entity_poly.pdbx_strand_id
1 'polypeptide(L)'
;MGIGVFQSLKQIRVIFVPEGGNTASEKAGVLTICDSAKMDWMDNIYEGDTQRFLQLKILYHDPSPEGQNEKGFITMLGWAPPGWTDDRLIHHPIFEEAYTLTGHMDYNFGRFTPGTYFFRPAKVKHGHFTAGEEMGTSWIFRLDGALINWVTLNSDVIVKGDAVNYDPETQAPLMAGIPVRSKSTGPWDLDGQ
;
A
#
# COMPACT_ATOMS: atom_id res chain seq x y z
N MET A 1 -57.87 6.88 10.55
CA MET A 1 -57.11 5.73 10.00
C MET A 1 -55.65 6.14 10.02
N GLY A 2 -54.92 5.75 11.06
CA GLY A 2 -53.50 6.02 11.19
C GLY A 2 -52.71 4.85 10.62
N ILE A 3 -51.57 5.14 10.01
CA ILE A 3 -50.38 4.30 10.08
C ILE A 3 -49.19 5.26 10.04
N GLY A 4 -48.63 5.55 11.20
CA GLY A 4 -47.30 6.14 11.31
C GLY A 4 -46.25 5.03 11.21
N VAL A 5 -45.11 5.35 10.62
CA VAL A 5 -43.83 4.74 11.00
C VAL A 5 -42.82 5.88 11.12
N PHE A 6 -42.90 6.61 12.24
CA PHE A 6 -41.68 7.17 12.81
C PHE A 6 -40.90 5.98 13.36
N GLN A 7 -39.91 5.49 12.61
CA GLN A 7 -38.94 4.59 13.18
C GLN A 7 -38.18 5.37 14.25
N SER A 8 -38.52 5.06 15.49
CA SER A 8 -37.77 5.33 16.70
C SER A 8 -36.26 5.40 16.39
N LEU A 9 -35.66 6.58 16.65
CA LEU A 9 -34.24 6.72 16.92
C LEU A 9 -33.94 5.89 18.17
N LYS A 10 -33.88 4.57 17.99
CA LYS A 10 -33.32 3.64 18.97
C LYS A 10 -31.86 4.00 19.08
N GLN A 11 -31.56 4.82 20.08
CA GLN A 11 -30.33 4.80 20.85
C GLN A 11 -29.12 4.45 19.97
N ILE A 12 -28.68 5.40 19.15
CA ILE A 12 -27.29 5.38 18.70
C ILE A 12 -26.50 5.40 19.99
N ARG A 13 -26.04 4.22 20.45
CA ARG A 13 -24.90 4.16 21.34
C ARG A 13 -23.87 4.92 20.55
N VAL A 14 -23.55 6.14 20.97
CA VAL A 14 -22.36 6.83 20.49
C VAL A 14 -21.25 5.92 20.97
N ILE A 15 -20.87 4.98 20.11
CA ILE A 15 -19.66 4.21 20.30
C ILE A 15 -18.60 5.30 20.34
N PHE A 16 -17.97 5.46 21.49
CA PHE A 16 -16.86 6.36 21.61
C PHE A 16 -15.83 5.96 20.54
N VAL A 17 -15.67 6.80 19.53
CA VAL A 17 -14.65 6.65 18.50
C VAL A 17 -13.51 7.57 18.95
N PRO A 18 -12.36 7.01 19.36
CA PRO A 18 -11.23 7.82 19.76
C PRO A 18 -10.68 8.62 18.58
N GLU A 19 -10.09 9.77 18.87
CA GLU A 19 -9.17 10.46 17.98
C GLU A 19 -7.87 9.62 17.85
N GLY A 20 -7.18 9.73 16.72
CA GLY A 20 -5.99 8.92 16.43
C GLY A 20 -6.36 7.52 15.95
N GLY A 21 -5.68 7.05 14.90
CA GLY A 21 -5.86 5.73 14.33
C GLY A 21 -5.21 4.67 15.22
N ASN A 22 -3.95 4.37 14.96
CA ASN A 22 -3.18 3.39 15.75
C ASN A 22 -2.51 4.02 17.00
N THR A 23 -2.58 5.34 17.20
CA THR A 23 -2.11 5.97 18.45
C THR A 23 -3.17 6.01 19.56
N ALA A 24 -4.46 5.87 19.20
CA ALA A 24 -5.66 5.92 20.04
C ALA A 24 -5.59 6.89 21.23
N SER A 25 -6.28 8.03 21.11
CA SER A 25 -6.46 9.02 22.17
C SER A 25 -7.73 8.76 22.98
N GLU A 26 -7.74 9.17 24.26
CA GLU A 26 -8.97 9.25 25.07
C GLU A 26 -9.89 10.42 24.66
N LYS A 27 -9.52 11.19 23.63
CA LYS A 27 -10.35 12.25 23.06
C LYS A 27 -11.32 11.67 22.02
N ALA A 28 -12.49 12.27 21.89
CA ALA A 28 -13.44 11.90 20.85
C ALA A 28 -12.94 12.35 19.47
N GLY A 29 -13.01 11.47 18.49
CA GLY A 29 -12.69 11.76 17.09
C GLY A 29 -13.66 12.77 16.48
N VAL A 30 -13.18 13.48 15.45
CA VAL A 30 -13.96 14.48 14.70
C VAL A 30 -14.24 13.95 13.30
N LEU A 31 -15.51 13.92 12.90
CA LEU A 31 -15.88 13.64 11.51
C LEU A 31 -15.48 14.84 10.63
N THR A 32 -14.57 14.59 9.69
CA THR A 32 -14.14 15.57 8.70
C THR A 32 -14.54 15.08 7.31
N ILE A 33 -15.13 15.95 6.50
CA ILE A 33 -15.44 15.69 5.09
C ILE A 33 -14.47 16.53 4.24
N CYS A 34 -13.71 15.86 3.37
CA CYS A 34 -12.73 16.50 2.50
C CYS A 34 -13.06 16.25 1.03
N ASP A 35 -13.01 17.29 0.20
CA ASP A 35 -13.10 17.21 -1.25
C ASP A 35 -11.68 17.15 -1.84
N SER A 36 -11.20 15.93 -2.08
CA SER A 36 -9.81 15.69 -2.51
C SER A 36 -9.49 16.28 -3.89
N ALA A 37 -10.49 16.56 -4.72
CA ALA A 37 -10.29 17.20 -6.02
C ALA A 37 -9.87 18.67 -5.88
N LYS A 38 -10.23 19.33 -4.77
CA LYS A 38 -9.88 20.73 -4.47
C LYS A 38 -8.61 20.90 -3.66
N MET A 39 -8.02 19.81 -3.18
CA MET A 39 -6.73 19.86 -2.50
C MET A 39 -5.61 20.08 -3.51
N ASP A 40 -4.57 20.78 -3.10
CA ASP A 40 -3.32 20.84 -3.85
C ASP A 40 -2.53 19.54 -3.66
N TRP A 41 -1.86 19.11 -4.73
CA TRP A 41 -0.83 18.08 -4.63
C TRP A 41 0.40 18.68 -3.95
N MET A 42 0.98 17.96 -3.00
CA MET A 42 2.25 18.32 -2.40
C MET A 42 3.37 17.42 -2.92
N ASP A 43 4.55 18.00 -3.03
CA ASP A 43 5.77 17.24 -3.27
C ASP A 43 6.02 16.27 -2.11
N ASN A 44 6.61 15.13 -2.42
CA ASN A 44 7.03 14.20 -1.38
C ASN A 44 8.24 14.77 -0.63
N ILE A 45 8.21 14.63 0.70
CA ILE A 45 9.14 15.28 1.63
C ILE A 45 10.53 14.63 1.68
N TYR A 46 10.75 13.51 0.98
CA TYR A 46 12.04 12.83 0.93
C TYR A 46 12.94 13.44 -0.14
N GLU A 47 13.90 14.28 0.28
CA GLU A 47 14.88 14.88 -0.62
C GLU A 47 15.88 13.85 -1.17
N GLY A 48 16.28 14.00 -2.43
CA GLY A 48 17.30 13.16 -3.10
C GLY A 48 16.85 11.76 -3.50
N ASP A 49 15.64 11.37 -3.13
CA ASP A 49 15.02 10.06 -3.38
C ASP A 49 14.20 10.09 -4.70
N THR A 50 14.13 9.00 -5.48
CA THR A 50 13.21 8.88 -6.63
C THR A 50 11.75 9.08 -6.22
N GLN A 51 11.41 8.76 -4.97
CA GLN A 51 10.09 9.03 -4.39
C GLN A 51 9.74 10.51 -4.28
N ARG A 52 10.71 11.44 -4.39
CA ARG A 52 10.44 12.89 -4.43
C ARG A 52 9.49 13.30 -5.56
N PHE A 53 9.44 12.49 -6.62
CA PHE A 53 8.57 12.72 -7.78
C PHE A 53 7.15 12.20 -7.57
N LEU A 54 6.90 11.41 -6.52
CA LEU A 54 5.55 11.07 -6.12
C LEU A 54 4.89 12.33 -5.57
N GLN A 55 3.66 12.58 -6.00
CA GLN A 55 2.84 13.64 -5.46
C GLN A 55 1.83 13.06 -4.49
N LEU A 56 1.59 13.75 -3.38
CA LEU A 56 0.73 13.28 -2.31
C LEU A 56 -0.42 14.25 -2.04
N LYS A 57 -1.55 13.73 -1.56
CA LYS A 57 -2.61 14.48 -0.86
C LYS A 57 -2.96 13.75 0.41
N ILE A 58 -2.63 14.33 1.56
CA ILE A 58 -2.91 13.73 2.86
C ILE A 58 -4.39 13.93 3.20
N LEU A 59 -5.16 12.84 3.19
CA LEU A 59 -6.60 12.84 3.49
C LEU A 59 -6.87 12.72 5.00
N TYR A 60 -6.01 12.00 5.71
CA TYR A 60 -6.04 11.83 7.15
C TYR A 60 -4.63 11.58 7.66
N HIS A 61 -4.25 12.15 8.80
CA HIS A 61 -2.94 11.95 9.40
C HIS A 61 -3.02 11.97 10.93
N ASP A 62 -2.68 10.82 11.50
CA ASP A 62 -2.35 10.59 12.90
C ASP A 62 -0.83 10.32 12.96
N PRO A 63 -0.01 11.29 13.39
CA PRO A 63 1.44 11.18 13.29
C PRO A 63 2.01 10.14 14.26
N SER A 64 3.06 9.46 13.83
CA SER A 64 3.84 8.58 14.70
C SER A 64 4.45 9.39 15.87
N PRO A 65 4.32 8.92 17.13
CA PRO A 65 5.09 9.47 18.23
C PRO A 65 6.59 9.30 17.99
N GLU A 66 7.39 10.20 18.55
CA GLU A 66 8.85 10.12 18.45
C GLU A 66 9.37 8.75 18.90
N GLY A 67 10.16 8.11 18.03
CA GLY A 67 10.74 6.78 18.27
C GLY A 67 9.76 5.60 18.13
N GLN A 68 8.50 5.81 17.75
CA GLN A 68 7.47 4.77 17.60
C GLN A 68 6.89 4.77 16.19
N ASN A 69 7.71 4.39 15.21
CA ASN A 69 7.39 4.45 13.78
C ASN A 69 6.28 3.46 13.36
N GLU A 70 6.06 2.41 14.16
CA GLU A 70 5.00 1.41 13.99
C GLU A 70 3.63 1.85 14.55
N LYS A 71 3.53 3.09 15.01
CA LYS A 71 2.28 3.73 15.44
C LYS A 71 1.97 4.94 14.56
N GLY A 72 0.74 5.41 14.63
CA GLY A 72 0.23 6.44 13.73
C GLY A 72 -0.72 5.84 12.70
N PHE A 73 -1.25 6.67 11.82
CA PHE A 73 -2.07 6.22 10.72
C PHE A 73 -2.16 7.33 9.67
N ILE A 74 -1.98 7.00 8.40
CA ILE A 74 -2.13 7.97 7.32
C ILE A 74 -3.01 7.38 6.22
N THR A 75 -3.93 8.19 5.71
CA THR A 75 -4.63 7.94 4.46
C THR A 75 -4.26 9.04 3.49
N MET A 76 -3.84 8.68 2.29
CA MET A 76 -3.42 9.65 1.28
C MET A 76 -3.80 9.22 -0.12
N LEU A 77 -3.94 10.19 -1.03
CA LEU A 77 -3.80 9.92 -2.45
C LEU A 77 -2.33 10.03 -2.80
N GLY A 78 -1.84 9.10 -3.61
CA GLY A 78 -0.53 9.19 -4.23
C GLY A 78 -0.66 9.18 -5.74
N TRP A 79 0.22 9.90 -6.42
CA TRP A 79 0.35 9.87 -7.87
C TRP A 79 1.82 9.77 -8.26
N ALA A 80 2.14 8.78 -9.08
CA ALA A 80 3.42 8.64 -9.76
C ALA A 80 3.28 9.19 -11.19
N PRO A 81 4.16 10.09 -11.64
CA PRO A 81 4.09 10.64 -12.98
C PRO A 81 4.41 9.57 -14.06
N PRO A 82 4.05 9.82 -15.32
CA PRO A 82 4.34 8.90 -16.41
C PRO A 82 5.83 8.55 -16.51
N GLY A 83 6.13 7.26 -16.69
CA GLY A 83 7.50 6.74 -16.80
C GLY A 83 8.32 6.80 -15.50
N TRP A 84 7.72 7.16 -14.37
CA TRP A 84 8.42 7.17 -13.09
C TRP A 84 8.90 5.76 -12.70
N THR A 85 10.13 5.66 -12.20
CA THR A 85 10.71 4.40 -11.74
C THR A 85 11.35 4.53 -10.35
N ASP A 86 11.32 3.43 -9.60
CA ASP A 86 12.12 3.24 -8.39
C ASP A 86 12.76 1.86 -8.47
N ASP A 87 14.07 1.84 -8.65
CA ASP A 87 14.86 0.63 -8.86
C ASP A 87 15.34 0.00 -7.54
N ARG A 88 14.87 0.49 -6.40
CA ARG A 88 15.29 -0.01 -5.10
C ARG A 88 14.36 -1.09 -4.60
N LEU A 89 14.97 -2.09 -3.98
CA LEU A 89 14.26 -3.13 -3.25
C LEU A 89 14.02 -2.66 -1.81
N ILE A 90 12.77 -2.35 -1.50
CA ILE A 90 12.35 -1.68 -0.26
C ILE A 90 11.45 -2.57 0.60
N HIS A 91 11.46 -2.30 1.90
CA HIS A 91 10.48 -2.80 2.85
C HIS A 91 10.34 -1.76 3.98
N HIS A 92 9.24 -1.82 4.72
CA HIS A 92 8.94 -0.86 5.78
C HIS A 92 8.39 -1.57 7.03
N PRO A 93 8.45 -0.93 8.21
CA PRO A 93 8.03 -1.55 9.49
C PRO A 93 6.51 -1.63 9.68
N ILE A 94 5.72 -1.07 8.77
CA ILE A 94 4.28 -0.85 8.87
C ILE A 94 3.54 -1.66 7.80
N PHE A 95 2.22 -1.86 7.90
CA PHE A 95 1.50 -2.34 6.74
C PHE A 95 1.30 -1.21 5.74
N GLU A 96 1.20 -1.58 4.47
CA GLU A 96 0.73 -0.70 3.42
C GLU A 96 -0.38 -1.39 2.65
N GLU A 97 -1.47 -0.67 2.41
CA GLU A 97 -2.46 -1.09 1.45
C GLU A 97 -2.74 0.04 0.47
N ALA A 98 -3.11 -0.34 -0.75
CA ALA A 98 -3.53 0.61 -1.74
C ALA A 98 -4.62 0.07 -2.65
N TYR A 99 -5.41 0.99 -3.18
CA TYR A 99 -6.36 0.74 -4.25
C TYR A 99 -6.05 1.66 -5.43
N THR A 100 -5.87 1.06 -6.60
CA THR A 100 -5.44 1.77 -7.82
C THR A 100 -6.63 2.45 -8.47
N LEU A 101 -6.50 3.75 -8.75
CA LEU A 101 -7.57 4.60 -9.27
C LEU A 101 -7.42 4.85 -10.78
N THR A 102 -6.22 5.18 -11.25
CA THR A 102 -5.95 5.46 -12.67
C THR A 102 -4.56 4.97 -13.08
N GLY A 103 -4.34 4.80 -14.39
CA GLY A 103 -3.04 4.39 -14.93
C GLY A 103 -2.68 2.95 -14.61
N HIS A 104 -1.38 2.61 -14.63
CA HIS A 104 -0.91 1.29 -14.21
C HIS A 104 0.54 1.32 -13.72
N MET A 105 0.85 0.42 -12.79
CA MET A 105 2.18 0.29 -12.20
C MET A 105 2.64 -1.16 -12.29
N ASP A 106 3.83 -1.37 -12.84
CA ASP A 106 4.51 -2.66 -12.82
C ASP A 106 5.44 -2.77 -11.61
N TYR A 107 5.47 -3.97 -11.03
CA TYR A 107 6.41 -4.33 -9.98
C TYR A 107 6.65 -5.85 -9.93
N ASN A 108 7.55 -6.28 -9.04
CA ASN A 108 8.04 -7.67 -8.95
C ASN A 108 6.95 -8.75 -8.88
N PHE A 109 5.73 -8.42 -8.41
CA PHE A 109 4.64 -9.39 -8.28
C PHE A 109 3.48 -9.17 -9.27
N GLY A 110 3.64 -8.28 -10.25
CA GLY A 110 2.71 -8.11 -11.36
C GLY A 110 2.42 -6.66 -11.71
N ARG A 111 1.24 -6.43 -12.31
CA ARG A 111 0.78 -5.11 -12.71
C ARG A 111 -0.44 -4.69 -11.90
N PHE A 112 -0.39 -3.49 -11.33
CA PHE A 112 -1.54 -2.81 -10.77
C PHE A 112 -2.27 -2.04 -11.89
N THR A 113 -3.59 -2.23 -11.99
CA THR A 113 -4.47 -1.50 -12.91
C THR A 113 -5.65 -0.91 -12.14
N PRO A 114 -6.47 -0.01 -12.72
CA PRO A 114 -7.60 0.55 -12.00
C PRO A 114 -8.51 -0.56 -11.46
N GLY A 115 -8.86 -0.49 -10.18
CA GLY A 115 -9.60 -1.53 -9.49
C GLY A 115 -8.76 -2.58 -8.75
N THR A 116 -7.44 -2.59 -8.93
CA THR A 116 -6.55 -3.49 -8.19
C THR A 116 -6.35 -2.99 -6.77
N TYR A 117 -6.61 -3.87 -5.81
CA TYR A 117 -6.28 -3.72 -4.40
C TYR A 117 -5.05 -4.55 -4.05
N PHE A 118 -4.16 -4.02 -3.21
CA PHE A 118 -3.18 -4.83 -2.51
C PHE A 118 -3.18 -4.52 -1.02
N PHE A 119 -2.83 -5.54 -0.24
CA PHE A 119 -2.46 -5.42 1.17
C PHE A 119 -1.07 -6.01 1.34
N ARG A 120 -0.17 -5.23 1.93
CA ARG A 120 1.22 -5.58 2.18
C ARG A 120 1.47 -5.50 3.68
N PRO A 121 1.60 -6.65 4.37
CA PRO A 121 2.05 -6.66 5.76
C PRO A 121 3.41 -5.98 5.93
N ALA A 122 3.70 -5.58 7.17
CA ALA A 122 5.01 -5.09 7.56
C ALA A 122 6.14 -6.04 7.13
N LYS A 123 7.26 -5.43 6.72
CA LYS A 123 8.52 -6.08 6.34
C LYS A 123 8.43 -6.97 5.10
N VAL A 124 7.35 -6.88 4.32
CA VAL A 124 7.27 -7.52 3.01
C VAL A 124 8.05 -6.70 2.00
N LYS A 125 9.04 -7.33 1.40
CA LYS A 125 9.91 -6.76 0.37
C LYS A 125 9.14 -6.50 -0.92
N HIS A 126 9.40 -5.36 -1.54
CA HIS A 126 8.76 -4.88 -2.77
C HIS A 126 9.66 -3.86 -3.49
N GLY A 127 9.24 -3.41 -4.65
CA GLY A 127 10.12 -2.84 -5.69
C GLY A 127 10.01 -3.73 -6.91
N HIS A 128 10.88 -3.62 -7.91
CA HIS A 128 11.20 -2.34 -8.54
C HIS A 128 9.89 -1.80 -9.12
N PHE A 129 9.66 -0.49 -9.10
CA PHE A 129 8.42 0.10 -9.57
C PHE A 129 8.61 0.79 -10.90
N THR A 130 7.66 0.62 -11.82
CA THR A 130 7.59 1.39 -13.08
C THR A 130 6.16 1.81 -13.36
N ALA A 131 5.92 3.13 -13.35
CA ALA A 131 4.63 3.70 -13.69
C ALA A 131 4.45 3.77 -15.21
N GLY A 132 3.23 3.53 -15.68
CA GLY A 132 2.89 3.56 -17.10
C GLY A 132 3.21 4.88 -17.79
N GLU A 133 3.70 4.80 -19.03
CA GLU A 133 4.21 5.91 -19.84
C GLU A 133 3.18 6.98 -20.24
N GLU A 134 1.88 6.68 -20.20
CA GLU A 134 0.84 7.61 -20.68
C GLU A 134 0.26 8.48 -19.54
N MET A 135 -0.22 7.85 -18.47
CA MET A 135 -0.95 8.53 -17.38
C MET A 135 -0.26 8.42 -16.02
N GLY A 136 0.89 7.74 -15.94
CA GLY A 136 1.49 7.36 -14.67
C GLY A 136 0.58 6.39 -13.91
N THR A 137 0.43 6.58 -12.60
CA THR A 137 -0.53 5.81 -11.78
C THR A 137 -0.97 6.62 -10.58
N SER A 138 -2.23 6.48 -10.18
CA SER A 138 -2.72 7.02 -8.90
C SER A 138 -3.38 5.96 -8.03
N TRP A 139 -3.30 6.17 -6.72
CA TRP A 139 -3.88 5.28 -5.72
C TRP A 139 -4.46 6.07 -4.55
N ILE A 140 -5.30 5.39 -3.78
CA ILE A 140 -5.48 5.69 -2.36
C ILE A 140 -4.63 4.72 -1.55
N PHE A 141 -3.82 5.24 -0.63
CA PHE A 141 -2.96 4.48 0.28
C PHE A 141 -3.47 4.58 1.72
N ARG A 142 -3.28 3.51 2.48
CA ARG A 142 -3.35 3.55 3.95
C ARG A 142 -2.15 2.84 4.58
N LEU A 143 -1.60 3.47 5.61
CA LEU A 143 -0.46 2.98 6.40
C LEU A 143 -0.79 3.10 7.90
N ASP A 144 -0.31 2.18 8.74
CA ASP A 144 -0.47 2.22 10.20
C ASP A 144 0.74 2.75 10.97
N GLY A 145 1.53 3.61 10.32
CA GLY A 145 2.57 4.38 10.95
C GLY A 145 3.42 5.15 9.95
N ALA A 146 4.67 5.44 10.34
CA ALA A 146 5.60 6.19 9.52
C ALA A 146 6.16 5.33 8.38
N LEU A 147 6.01 5.83 7.15
CA LEU A 147 6.61 5.22 5.97
C LEU A 147 8.12 5.42 5.99
N ILE A 148 8.86 4.42 6.44
CA ILE A 148 10.32 4.42 6.41
C ILE A 148 10.77 3.34 5.44
N ASN A 149 11.43 3.76 4.36
CA ASN A 149 11.97 2.84 3.37
C ASN A 149 13.30 2.27 3.85
N TRP A 150 13.32 0.99 4.21
CA TRP A 150 14.54 0.23 4.41
C TRP A 150 14.95 -0.43 3.10
N VAL A 151 16.09 0.01 2.57
CA VAL A 151 16.61 -0.44 1.27
C VAL A 151 17.50 -1.65 1.47
N THR A 152 17.29 -2.69 0.65
CA THR A 152 18.21 -3.82 0.53
C THR A 152 19.05 -3.65 -0.73
N LEU A 153 20.37 -3.78 -0.60
CA LEU A 153 21.30 -3.85 -1.73
C LEU A 153 21.81 -5.28 -1.88
N ASN A 154 22.14 -5.69 -3.12
CA ASN A 154 22.72 -7.02 -3.42
C ASN A 154 21.90 -8.17 -2.80
N SER A 155 20.59 -8.16 -3.02
CA SER A 155 19.68 -9.18 -2.51
C SER A 155 19.83 -10.48 -3.30
N ASP A 156 20.03 -11.59 -2.60
CA ASP A 156 20.01 -12.93 -3.19
C ASP A 156 19.10 -13.86 -2.39
N VAL A 157 18.22 -14.58 -3.09
CA VAL A 157 17.47 -15.72 -2.55
C VAL A 157 17.91 -16.97 -3.29
N ILE A 158 18.77 -17.78 -2.66
CA ILE A 158 19.31 -18.99 -3.29
C ILE A 158 18.54 -20.22 -2.77
N VAL A 159 17.64 -20.73 -3.60
CA VAL A 159 16.94 -22.01 -3.37
C VAL A 159 17.55 -23.07 -4.28
N LYS A 160 18.17 -24.11 -3.71
CA LYS A 160 18.85 -25.17 -4.48
C LYS A 160 18.66 -26.56 -3.88
N GLY A 161 18.66 -27.58 -4.72
CA GLY A 161 18.60 -28.99 -4.35
C GLY A 161 18.49 -29.90 -5.58
N ASP A 162 18.65 -31.21 -5.38
CA ASP A 162 18.53 -32.20 -6.45
C ASP A 162 17.15 -32.87 -6.41
N ALA A 163 16.51 -33.00 -7.58
CA ALA A 163 15.26 -33.74 -7.71
C ALA A 163 15.53 -35.25 -7.62
N VAL A 164 14.91 -35.93 -6.66
CA VAL A 164 15.12 -37.37 -6.43
C VAL A 164 14.02 -38.22 -7.05
N ASN A 165 12.77 -37.75 -6.99
CA ASN A 165 11.59 -38.53 -7.37
C ASN A 165 10.48 -37.69 -8.04
N TYR A 166 10.84 -36.54 -8.59
CA TYR A 166 9.94 -35.66 -9.35
C TYR A 166 10.70 -35.06 -10.53
N ASP A 167 9.96 -34.68 -11.58
CA ASP A 167 10.49 -33.92 -12.70
C ASP A 167 10.65 -32.44 -12.29
N PRO A 168 11.86 -31.89 -12.24
CA PRO A 168 12.08 -30.50 -11.83
C PRO A 168 11.49 -29.47 -12.80
N GLU A 169 11.13 -29.80 -14.05
CA GLU A 169 10.53 -28.85 -14.98
C GLU A 169 9.02 -28.71 -14.78
N THR A 170 8.35 -29.81 -14.45
CA THR A 170 6.88 -29.86 -14.41
C THR A 170 6.30 -30.07 -13.00
N GLN A 171 7.12 -30.53 -12.05
CA GLN A 171 6.73 -30.92 -10.69
C GLN A 171 7.58 -30.23 -9.61
N ALA A 172 8.28 -29.13 -9.93
CA ALA A 172 9.06 -28.38 -8.95
C ALA A 172 8.20 -27.93 -7.75
N PRO A 173 8.75 -27.97 -6.52
CA PRO A 173 8.06 -27.47 -5.35
C PRO A 173 7.85 -25.96 -5.47
N LEU A 174 6.64 -25.49 -5.17
CA LEU A 174 6.38 -24.08 -4.94
C LEU A 174 6.84 -23.73 -3.52
N MET A 175 7.79 -22.81 -3.41
CA MET A 175 8.25 -22.29 -2.13
C MET A 175 7.10 -21.54 -1.44
N ALA A 176 6.68 -22.03 -0.27
CA ALA A 176 5.67 -21.35 0.55
C ALA A 176 6.21 -20.00 1.03
N GLY A 177 5.38 -18.94 0.92
CA GLY A 177 5.75 -17.59 1.34
C GLY A 177 6.37 -16.72 0.24
N ILE A 178 6.58 -17.25 -0.97
CA ILE A 178 6.80 -16.40 -2.13
C ILE A 178 5.45 -15.79 -2.56
N PRO A 179 5.38 -14.48 -2.87
CA PRO A 179 4.17 -13.88 -3.42
C PRO A 179 3.71 -14.66 -4.64
N VAL A 180 2.52 -15.27 -4.55
CA VAL A 180 1.92 -15.97 -5.68
C VAL A 180 1.19 -14.94 -6.54
N ARG A 181 1.63 -14.80 -7.79
CA ARG A 181 0.94 -13.95 -8.77
C ARG A 181 -0.31 -14.64 -9.31
N SER A 182 -1.28 -13.84 -9.78
CA SER A 182 -2.43 -14.39 -10.50
C SER A 182 -1.95 -15.17 -11.73
N LYS A 183 -2.54 -16.36 -11.96
CA LYS A 183 -2.27 -17.16 -13.18
C LYS A 183 -2.55 -16.38 -14.47
N SER A 184 -3.46 -15.40 -14.42
CA SER A 184 -3.80 -14.55 -15.58
C SER A 184 -2.69 -13.57 -15.96
N THR A 185 -1.71 -13.36 -15.09
CA THR A 185 -0.56 -12.47 -15.34
C THR A 185 0.54 -13.19 -16.13
N GLY A 186 0.46 -14.52 -16.32
CA GLY A 186 1.43 -15.33 -17.07
C GLY A 186 2.54 -15.99 -16.21
N PRO A 187 3.64 -16.46 -16.81
CA PRO A 187 4.82 -17.03 -16.11
C PRO A 187 5.74 -15.96 -15.48
N TRP A 188 6.32 -16.25 -14.32
CA TRP A 188 7.27 -15.36 -13.65
C TRP A 188 8.64 -15.40 -14.30
N ASP A 189 9.20 -14.22 -14.54
CA ASP A 189 10.54 -13.97 -15.07
C ASP A 189 11.62 -13.87 -13.97
N LEU A 190 11.25 -14.12 -12.71
CA LEU A 190 12.10 -14.03 -11.51
C LEU A 190 12.59 -12.62 -11.18
N ASP A 191 12.09 -11.59 -11.89
CA ASP A 191 12.48 -10.22 -11.57
C ASP A 191 11.97 -9.88 -10.16
N GLY A 192 12.91 -9.46 -9.30
CA GLY A 192 12.58 -8.95 -7.98
C GLY A 192 12.38 -9.94 -6.82
N GLN A 193 12.99 -11.13 -6.90
CA GLN A 193 13.24 -11.98 -5.73
C GLN A 193 14.36 -11.44 -4.83
#